data_AF-A0A5C3MVK9-F1
#
_entry.id   AF-A0A5C3MVK9-F1
#
_cell.length_a   1.000
_cell.length_b   1.000
_cell.length_c   1.000
_cell.angle_alpha   90.00
_cell.angle_beta   90.00
_cell.angle_gamma   90.00
#
_symmetry.space_group_name_H-M   'P 1'
#
loop_
_entity.id
_entity.type
_entity.pdbx_description
1 polymer ?
#
loop_
_entity_poly.entity_id
_entity_poly.type
_entity_poly.pdbx_seq_one_letter_code
_entity_poly.pdbx_strand_id
1 'polypeptide(L)'
;MALIRIEVCDFKSYRGHRTLGLFRNFTSVIGPNGAGKSNLMDAISFVLGVKSAQLRSSQLKDLVYRGRRLAREGDSDKKEWRFQRTISTTGTSEYKLNNKLVPYSAYNAALQSHNILVKAKNFLVFQGDVEAVASQSSKELTRLIKQISGSLELAGEYEKAKETEDRATENATFNFTKRRGIASEIKQYKEEKSEADRFEEM
;
A
#
# COMPACT_ATOMS: atom_id res chain seq x y z
N MET A 1 -13.93 -15.53 2.26
CA MET A 1 -14.94 -14.90 1.36
C MET A 1 -14.69 -15.42 -0.04
N ALA A 2 -15.71 -15.91 -0.72
CA ALA A 2 -15.60 -16.37 -2.10
C ALA A 2 -16.19 -15.32 -3.04
N LEU A 3 -15.58 -15.13 -4.20
CA LEU A 3 -16.18 -14.37 -5.28
C LEU A 3 -17.41 -15.16 -5.77
N ILE A 4 -18.57 -14.51 -5.87
CA ILE A 4 -19.80 -15.16 -6.32
C ILE A 4 -20.02 -14.84 -7.79
N ARG A 5 -20.10 -13.56 -8.15
CA ARG A 5 -20.32 -13.11 -9.52
C ARG A 5 -19.65 -11.76 -9.76
N ILE A 6 -19.39 -11.46 -11.03
CA ILE A 6 -18.91 -10.13 -11.45
C ILE A 6 -19.93 -9.56 -12.42
N GLU A 7 -20.34 -8.32 -12.17
CA GLU A 7 -21.21 -7.56 -13.08
C GLU A 7 -20.39 -6.44 -13.70
N VAL A 8 -20.30 -6.42 -15.02
CA VAL A 8 -19.65 -5.35 -15.79
C VAL A 8 -20.66 -4.68 -16.69
N CYS A 9 -20.57 -3.35 -16.81
CA CYS A 9 -21.37 -2.59 -17.75
C CYS A 9 -20.44 -1.69 -18.54
N ASP A 10 -20.45 -1.81 -19.86
CA ASP A 10 -19.72 -0.92 -20.78
C ASP A 10 -18.22 -0.80 -20.44
N PHE A 11 -17.58 -1.94 -20.15
CA PHE A 11 -16.20 -2.02 -19.72
C PHE A 11 -15.32 -2.67 -20.80
N LYS A 12 -14.41 -1.88 -21.41
CA LYS A 12 -13.53 -2.31 -22.50
C LYS A 12 -14.30 -3.03 -23.64
N SER A 13 -14.02 -4.33 -23.85
CA SER A 13 -14.68 -5.16 -24.86
C SER A 13 -16.09 -5.63 -24.47
N TYR A 14 -16.48 -5.50 -23.20
CA TYR A 14 -17.80 -5.88 -22.71
C TYR A 14 -18.80 -4.74 -22.95
N ARG A 15 -19.58 -4.86 -24.03
CA ARG A 15 -20.67 -3.92 -24.34
C ARG A 15 -21.95 -4.29 -23.58
N GLY A 16 -22.64 -3.27 -23.07
CA GLY A 16 -23.86 -3.40 -22.30
C GLY A 16 -23.62 -4.05 -20.93
N HIS A 17 -24.70 -4.44 -20.27
CA HIS A 17 -24.62 -5.16 -19.00
C HIS A 17 -24.30 -6.63 -19.25
N ARG A 18 -23.23 -7.12 -18.64
CA ARG A 18 -22.81 -8.52 -18.68
C ARG A 18 -22.57 -9.02 -17.26
N THR A 19 -23.23 -10.11 -16.93
CA THR A 19 -23.01 -10.84 -15.69
C THR A 19 -22.10 -12.02 -15.99
N LEU A 20 -20.91 -12.01 -15.38
CA LEU A 20 -19.91 -13.04 -15.52
C LEU A 20 -19.99 -13.99 -14.33
N GLY A 21 -20.48 -15.19 -14.65
CA GLY A 21 -20.36 -16.42 -13.84
C GLY A 21 -21.07 -16.45 -12.49
N LEU A 22 -21.26 -17.68 -12.01
CA LEU A 22 -21.17 -18.02 -10.59
C LEU A 22 -19.79 -18.67 -10.37
N PHE A 23 -18.86 -17.95 -9.78
CA PHE A 23 -17.53 -18.45 -9.49
C PHE A 23 -17.60 -19.50 -8.38
N ARG A 24 -16.94 -20.63 -8.61
CA ARG A 24 -16.76 -21.71 -7.62
C ARG A 24 -15.34 -21.64 -7.06
N ASN A 25 -15.03 -22.50 -6.08
CA ASN A 25 -13.70 -22.57 -5.43
C ASN A 25 -12.53 -22.62 -6.43
N PHE A 26 -12.73 -23.28 -7.57
CA PHE A 26 -11.81 -23.27 -8.69
C PHE A 26 -12.59 -22.99 -9.98
N THR A 27 -12.16 -21.98 -10.73
CA THR A 27 -12.80 -21.57 -11.99
C THR A 27 -11.71 -21.24 -13.00
N SER A 28 -11.76 -21.86 -14.19
CA SER A 28 -10.84 -21.58 -15.29
C SER A 28 -11.56 -20.77 -16.37
N VAL A 29 -10.89 -19.75 -16.90
CA VAL A 29 -11.41 -18.85 -17.93
C VAL A 29 -10.68 -19.15 -19.25
N ILE A 30 -11.40 -19.75 -20.19
CA ILE A 30 -10.86 -20.19 -21.49
C ILE A 30 -11.47 -19.39 -22.65
N GLY A 31 -10.84 -19.44 -23.82
CA GLY A 31 -11.31 -18.76 -25.03
C GLY A 31 -10.17 -18.42 -26.00
N PRO A 32 -10.47 -17.97 -27.23
CA PRO A 32 -9.46 -17.65 -28.23
C PRO A 32 -8.61 -16.41 -27.85
N ASN A 33 -7.44 -16.26 -28.46
CA ASN A 33 -6.60 -15.08 -28.27
C ASN A 33 -7.36 -13.82 -28.72
N GLY A 34 -7.30 -12.75 -27.93
CA GLY A 34 -8.07 -11.53 -28.20
C GLY A 34 -9.54 -11.56 -27.74
N ALA A 35 -10.07 -12.67 -27.22
CA ALA A 35 -11.47 -12.77 -26.76
C ALA A 35 -11.82 -11.94 -25.51
N GLY A 36 -10.89 -11.15 -24.97
CA GLY A 36 -11.12 -10.33 -23.77
C GLY A 36 -10.96 -11.06 -22.44
N LYS A 37 -10.36 -12.26 -22.41
CA LYS A 37 -10.07 -13.00 -21.16
C LYS A 37 -9.31 -12.16 -20.13
N SER A 38 -8.29 -11.42 -20.59
CA SER A 38 -7.50 -10.52 -19.75
C SER A 38 -8.32 -9.33 -19.23
N ASN A 39 -9.37 -8.91 -19.95
CA ASN A 39 -10.24 -7.81 -19.51
C ASN A 39 -11.07 -8.19 -18.29
N LEU A 40 -11.28 -9.48 -18.02
CA LEU A 40 -11.88 -9.94 -16.75
C LEU A 40 -10.96 -9.63 -15.56
N MET A 41 -9.66 -9.93 -15.69
CA MET A 41 -8.66 -9.58 -14.67
C MET A 41 -8.55 -8.06 -14.50
N ASP A 42 -8.65 -7.29 -15.59
CA ASP A 42 -8.68 -5.83 -15.53
C ASP A 42 -9.93 -5.31 -14.80
N ALA A 43 -11.09 -5.93 -15.00
CA ALA A 43 -12.33 -5.55 -14.31
C ALA A 43 -12.24 -5.80 -12.79
N ILE A 44 -11.68 -6.94 -12.39
CA ILE A 44 -11.41 -7.26 -10.98
C ILE A 44 -10.44 -6.23 -10.39
N SER A 45 -9.32 -6.00 -11.07
CA SER A 45 -8.31 -5.02 -10.65
C SER A 45 -8.87 -3.61 -10.53
N PHE A 46 -9.78 -3.25 -11.44
CA PHE A 46 -10.46 -1.97 -11.45
C PHE A 46 -11.37 -1.77 -10.21
N VAL A 47 -12.22 -2.75 -9.88
CA VAL A 47 -13.11 -2.70 -8.71
C VAL A 47 -12.35 -2.69 -7.39
N LEU A 48 -11.22 -3.42 -7.35
CA LEU A 48 -10.37 -3.49 -6.16
C LEU A 48 -9.51 -2.24 -5.96
N GLY A 49 -9.55 -1.24 -6.84
CA GLY A 49 -8.91 0.05 -6.60
C GLY A 49 -7.45 0.15 -7.04
N VAL A 50 -6.99 -0.74 -7.94
CA VAL A 50 -5.65 -0.62 -8.53
C VAL A 50 -5.55 0.68 -9.34
N LYS A 51 -4.40 1.37 -9.24
CA LYS A 51 -4.14 2.62 -9.96
C LYS A 51 -4.19 2.37 -11.48
N SER A 52 -4.82 3.28 -12.21
CA SER A 52 -5.05 3.21 -13.66
C SER A 52 -3.79 3.02 -14.50
N ALA A 53 -2.65 3.57 -14.06
CA ALA A 53 -1.36 3.42 -14.74
C ALA A 53 -0.88 1.95 -14.84
N GLN A 54 -1.51 1.03 -14.11
CA GLN A 54 -1.16 -0.39 -14.05
C GLN A 54 -2.23 -1.28 -14.70
N LEU A 55 -3.35 -0.70 -15.13
CA LEU A 55 -4.21 -1.34 -16.11
C LEU A 55 -3.51 -1.17 -17.47
N ARG A 56 -3.63 -2.15 -18.37
CA ARG A 56 -3.05 -2.09 -19.73
C ARG A 56 -3.56 -0.91 -20.60
N SER A 57 -4.33 0.02 -20.03
CA SER A 57 -4.80 1.27 -20.64
C SER A 57 -4.25 2.46 -19.85
N SER A 58 -3.52 3.35 -20.51
CA SER A 58 -2.85 4.50 -19.90
C SER A 58 -3.80 5.61 -19.41
N GLN A 59 -5.06 5.61 -19.84
CA GLN A 59 -6.06 6.62 -19.43
C GLN A 59 -7.34 5.97 -18.86
N LEU A 60 -7.81 6.44 -17.71
CA LEU A 60 -9.09 6.01 -17.08
C LEU A 60 -10.30 6.18 -18.01
N LYS A 61 -10.21 7.11 -18.96
CA LYS A 61 -11.25 7.43 -19.93
C LYS A 61 -11.45 6.31 -20.96
N ASP A 62 -10.42 5.48 -21.20
CA ASP A 62 -10.47 4.35 -22.13
C ASP A 62 -11.21 3.13 -21.56
N LEU A 63 -11.59 3.17 -20.29
CA LEU A 63 -12.34 2.11 -19.62
C LEU A 63 -13.85 2.23 -19.78
N VAL A 64 -14.34 3.36 -20.31
CA VAL A 64 -15.77 3.69 -20.40
C VAL A 64 -16.24 3.60 -21.86
N TYR A 65 -17.03 2.57 -22.19
CA TYR A 65 -17.78 2.53 -23.44
C TYR A 65 -19.05 3.40 -23.33
N ARG A 66 -19.34 4.22 -24.34
CA ARG A 66 -20.49 5.15 -24.32
C ARG A 66 -21.76 4.44 -24.83
N GLY A 67 -22.55 3.87 -23.91
CA GLY A 67 -23.85 3.25 -24.15
C GLY A 67 -24.88 3.63 -23.07
N ARG A 68 -26.17 3.67 -23.42
CA ARG A 68 -27.27 4.19 -22.58
C ARG A 68 -27.47 3.38 -21.28
N ARG A 69 -27.66 4.11 -20.18
CA ARG A 69 -27.83 3.61 -18.80
C ARG A 69 -29.27 3.12 -18.56
N LEU A 70 -29.44 1.84 -18.25
CA LEU A 70 -30.67 1.31 -17.65
C LEU A 70 -30.37 0.94 -16.20
N ALA A 71 -31.03 1.62 -15.28
CA ALA A 71 -31.02 1.27 -13.86
C ALA A 71 -32.02 0.13 -13.62
N ARG A 72 -31.70 -0.82 -12.72
CA ARG A 72 -32.67 -1.32 -11.73
C ARG A 72 -32.12 -2.27 -10.66
N GLU A 73 -32.60 -1.97 -9.46
CA GLU A 73 -33.18 -2.77 -8.35
C GLU A 73 -32.47 -3.99 -7.74
N GLY A 74 -32.60 -4.02 -6.40
CA GLY A 74 -31.92 -4.91 -5.46
C GLY A 74 -32.60 -6.26 -5.28
N ASP A 75 -31.87 -7.14 -4.60
CA ASP A 75 -32.40 -8.37 -4.04
C ASP A 75 -31.79 -8.60 -2.65
N SER A 76 -32.64 -9.09 -1.75
CA SER A 76 -32.52 -9.17 -0.29
C SER A 76 -31.94 -10.52 0.20
N ASP A 77 -31.43 -10.51 1.44
CA ASP A 77 -31.27 -11.68 2.33
C ASP A 77 -30.19 -12.73 2.07
N LYS A 78 -29.03 -12.33 1.57
CA LYS A 78 -27.77 -13.04 1.86
C LYS A 78 -26.69 -12.05 2.29
N LYS A 79 -25.80 -12.49 3.19
CA LYS A 79 -24.63 -11.74 3.71
C LYS A 79 -23.57 -11.54 2.60
N GLU A 80 -24.00 -11.05 1.45
CA GLU A 80 -23.21 -10.80 0.25
C GLU A 80 -22.76 -9.35 0.26
N TRP A 81 -21.45 -9.15 0.15
CA TRP A 81 -20.88 -7.82 0.02
C TRP A 81 -20.82 -7.42 -1.46
N ARG A 82 -21.45 -6.31 -1.80
CA ARG A 82 -21.44 -5.73 -3.15
C ARG A 82 -20.48 -4.55 -3.19
N PHE A 83 -19.33 -4.78 -3.80
CA PHE A 83 -18.32 -3.76 -4.08
C PHE A 83 -18.52 -3.25 -5.51
N GLN A 84 -18.80 -1.95 -5.68
CA GLN A 84 -19.04 -1.34 -6.98
C GLN A 84 -18.19 -0.08 -7.15
N ARG A 85 -17.57 0.05 -8.32
CA ARG A 85 -16.87 1.26 -8.76
C ARG A 85 -17.45 1.72 -10.09
N THR A 86 -17.68 3.02 -10.24
CA THR A 86 -18.20 3.63 -11.48
C THR A 86 -17.27 4.77 -11.88
N ILE A 87 -16.90 4.85 -13.16
CA ILE A 87 -16.18 6.01 -13.72
C ILE A 87 -17.16 6.84 -14.51
N SER A 88 -17.19 8.14 -14.22
CA SER A 88 -17.88 9.15 -15.01
C SER A 88 -17.08 9.48 -16.26
N THR A 89 -17.74 9.96 -17.32
CA THR A 89 -17.08 10.37 -18.59
C THR A 89 -16.02 11.46 -18.41
N THR A 90 -16.09 12.20 -17.31
CA THR A 90 -15.10 13.19 -16.87
C THR A 90 -13.83 12.57 -16.30
N GLY A 91 -13.81 11.27 -16.00
CA GLY A 91 -12.71 10.53 -15.39
C GLY A 91 -12.81 10.36 -13.87
N THR A 92 -13.84 10.93 -13.23
CA THR A 92 -14.06 10.81 -11.78
C THR A 92 -14.51 9.40 -11.41
N SER A 93 -13.88 8.79 -10.40
CA SER A 93 -14.29 7.48 -9.85
C SER A 93 -15.22 7.66 -8.65
N GLU A 94 -16.37 7.01 -8.70
CA GLU A 94 -17.32 6.88 -7.58
C GLU A 94 -17.30 5.46 -7.02
N TYR A 95 -17.35 5.32 -5.70
CA TYR A 95 -17.33 4.04 -5.00
C TYR A 95 -18.64 3.82 -4.27
N LYS A 96 -19.17 2.60 -4.39
CA LYS A 96 -20.39 2.17 -3.71
C LYS A 96 -20.17 0.84 -3.00
N LEU A 97 -20.65 0.76 -1.77
CA LEU A 97 -20.66 -0.44 -0.94
C LEU A 97 -22.11 -0.79 -0.63
N ASN A 98 -22.56 -1.97 -1.03
CA ASN A 98 -23.96 -2.41 -0.87
C ASN A 98 -24.96 -1.35 -1.39
N ASN A 99 -24.68 -0.82 -2.59
CA ASN A 99 -25.43 0.26 -3.26
C ASN A 99 -25.38 1.65 -2.58
N LYS A 100 -24.67 1.82 -1.45
CA LYS A 100 -24.50 3.13 -0.79
C LYS A 100 -23.20 3.79 -1.25
N LEU A 101 -23.26 5.09 -1.56
CA LEU A 101 -22.08 5.86 -1.95
C LEU A 101 -21.16 6.05 -0.73
N VAL A 102 -19.89 5.71 -0.89
CA VAL A 102 -18.89 5.78 0.18
C VAL A 102 -17.60 6.42 -0.33
N PRO A 103 -16.84 7.13 0.52
CA PRO A 103 -15.51 7.60 0.15
C PRO A 103 -14.55 6.43 -0.04
N TYR A 104 -13.50 6.65 -0.83
CA TYR A 104 -12.48 5.63 -1.11
C TYR A 104 -11.83 5.07 0.17
N SER A 105 -11.64 5.90 1.21
CA SER A 105 -11.11 5.47 2.51
C SER A 105 -11.96 4.40 3.16
N ALA A 106 -13.27 4.61 3.25
CA ALA A 106 -14.22 3.66 3.82
C ALA A 106 -14.34 2.38 2.96
N TYR A 107 -14.33 2.54 1.64
CA TYR A 107 -14.34 1.41 0.70
C TYR A 107 -13.08 0.53 0.86
N ASN A 108 -11.90 1.15 0.97
CA ASN A 108 -10.64 0.44 1.19
C ASN A 108 -10.58 -0.21 2.58
N ALA A 109 -11.09 0.45 3.62
CA ALA A 109 -11.19 -0.13 4.96
C ALA A 109 -12.08 -1.40 4.97
N ALA A 110 -13.19 -1.38 4.23
CA ALA A 110 -14.05 -2.56 4.08
C ALA A 110 -13.32 -3.71 3.35
N LEU A 111 -12.56 -3.42 2.28
CA LEU A 111 -11.72 -4.43 1.62
C LEU A 111 -10.63 -4.99 2.54
N GLN A 112 -9.97 -4.13 3.32
CA GLN A 112 -8.95 -4.52 4.30
C GLN A 112 -9.53 -5.40 5.41
N SER A 113 -10.76 -5.14 5.87
CA SER A 113 -11.45 -5.99 6.86
C SER A 113 -11.68 -7.43 6.37
N HIS A 114 -11.66 -7.63 5.04
CA HIS A 114 -11.73 -8.94 4.39
C HIS A 114 -10.36 -9.48 3.95
N ASN A 115 -9.26 -8.94 4.49
CA ASN A 115 -7.87 -9.30 4.15
C ASN A 115 -7.50 -9.03 2.68
N ILE A 116 -8.19 -8.12 2.01
CA ILE A 116 -7.85 -7.69 0.65
C ILE A 116 -7.00 -6.42 0.73
N LEU A 117 -5.68 -6.60 0.75
CA LEU A 117 -4.71 -5.51 0.80
C LEU A 117 -4.42 -4.97 -0.61
N VAL A 118 -5.25 -4.01 -1.05
CA VAL A 118 -5.15 -3.36 -2.37
C VAL A 118 -3.76 -2.76 -2.63
N LYS A 119 -3.13 -2.18 -1.59
CA LYS A 119 -1.79 -1.59 -1.70
C LYS A 119 -0.73 -2.63 -2.06
N ALA A 120 -0.78 -3.82 -1.42
CA ALA A 120 0.21 -4.88 -1.55
C ALA A 120 0.09 -5.68 -2.86
N LYS A 121 -1.13 -5.76 -3.44
CA LYS A 121 -1.40 -6.44 -4.72
C LYS A 121 -1.02 -7.92 -4.79
N ASN A 122 -0.85 -8.58 -3.65
CA ASN A 122 -0.39 -9.98 -3.59
C ASN A 122 -1.34 -11.00 -4.24
N PHE A 123 -2.55 -10.59 -4.60
CA PHE A 123 -3.60 -11.46 -5.13
C PHE A 123 -3.81 -11.30 -6.65
N LEU A 124 -3.11 -10.37 -7.30
CA LEU A 124 -3.17 -10.17 -8.75
C LEU A 124 -1.79 -10.48 -9.34
N VAL A 125 -1.76 -11.46 -10.24
CA VAL A 125 -0.57 -11.79 -11.02
C VAL A 125 -0.93 -11.53 -12.48
N PHE A 126 -0.31 -10.52 -13.07
CA PHE A 126 -0.40 -10.25 -14.49
C PHE A 126 0.62 -11.08 -15.27
N GLN A 127 0.39 -11.19 -16.56
CA GLN A 127 1.36 -11.80 -17.46
C GLN A 127 2.68 -11.00 -17.41
N GLY A 128 3.79 -11.69 -17.14
CA GLY A 128 5.11 -11.09 -16.94
C GLY A 128 5.46 -10.77 -15.48
N ASP A 129 4.48 -10.76 -14.56
CA ASP A 129 4.76 -10.46 -13.15
C ASP A 129 5.63 -11.53 -12.49
N VAL A 130 5.49 -12.80 -12.89
CA VAL A 130 6.30 -13.91 -12.34
C VAL A 130 7.79 -13.69 -12.63
N GLU A 131 8.12 -13.30 -13.86
CA GLU A 131 9.50 -12.98 -14.26
C GLU A 131 10.00 -11.69 -13.59
N ALA A 132 9.12 -10.69 -13.46
CA ALA A 132 9.44 -9.45 -12.77
C ALA A 132 9.76 -9.69 -11.29
N VAL A 133 8.97 -10.52 -10.60
CA VAL A 133 9.23 -10.87 -9.19
C VAL A 133 10.52 -11.69 -9.06
N ALA A 134 10.78 -12.61 -9.98
CA ALA A 134 12.01 -13.39 -9.98
C ALA A 134 13.27 -12.55 -10.24
N SER A 135 13.15 -11.42 -10.95
CA SER A 135 14.26 -10.52 -11.28
C SER A 135 14.41 -9.33 -10.31
N GLN A 136 13.56 -9.22 -9.28
CA GLN A 136 13.65 -8.15 -8.29
C GLN A 136 14.93 -8.24 -7.45
N SER A 137 15.42 -7.07 -7.05
CA SER A 137 16.53 -6.99 -6.10
C SER A 137 16.12 -7.45 -4.70
N SER A 138 17.10 -7.89 -3.91
CA SER A 138 16.88 -8.29 -2.51
C SER A 138 16.23 -7.19 -1.66
N LYS A 139 16.53 -5.92 -1.94
CA LYS A 139 15.92 -4.75 -1.29
C LYS A 139 14.44 -4.59 -1.64
N GLU A 140 14.07 -4.79 -2.90
CA GLU A 140 12.67 -4.70 -3.35
C GLU A 140 11.82 -5.85 -2.81
N LEU A 141 12.36 -7.07 -2.81
CA LEU A 141 11.71 -8.23 -2.19
C LEU A 141 11.48 -8.01 -0.69
N THR A 142 12.48 -7.49 0.01
CA THR A 142 12.34 -7.13 1.44
C THR A 142 11.27 -6.08 1.65
N ARG A 143 11.21 -5.07 0.78
CA ARG A 143 10.18 -4.02 0.83
C ARG A 143 8.79 -4.60 0.58
N LEU A 144 8.64 -5.52 -0.38
CA LEU A 144 7.40 -6.22 -0.62
C LEU A 144 6.95 -6.93 0.66
N ILE A 145 7.80 -7.75 1.28
CA ILE A 145 7.49 -8.46 2.52
C ILE A 145 7.06 -7.48 3.63
N LYS A 146 7.80 -6.38 3.83
CA LYS A 146 7.46 -5.33 4.82
C LYS A 146 6.11 -4.66 4.55
N GLN A 147 5.73 -4.57 3.28
CA GLN A 147 4.43 -4.02 2.88
C GLN A 147 3.30 -5.02 3.13
N ILE A 148 3.54 -6.32 2.93
CA ILE A 148 2.57 -7.39 3.23
C ILE A 148 2.36 -7.50 4.74
N SER A 149 3.42 -7.40 5.53
CA SER A 149 3.36 -7.48 6.99
C SER A 149 2.72 -6.24 7.65
N GLY A 150 2.47 -5.18 6.88
CA GLY A 150 2.00 -3.89 7.40
C GLY A 150 3.08 -3.09 8.14
N SER A 151 4.29 -3.64 8.32
CA SER A 151 5.39 -2.99 9.06
C SER A 151 5.89 -1.71 8.39
N LEU A 152 5.59 -1.51 7.11
CA LEU A 152 5.93 -0.28 6.39
C LEU A 152 5.23 0.96 6.97
N GLU A 153 4.05 0.81 7.59
CA GLU A 153 3.33 1.94 8.20
C GLU A 153 4.06 2.49 9.43
N LEU A 154 4.73 1.61 10.17
CA LEU A 154 5.52 1.95 11.36
C LEU A 154 6.96 2.37 11.04
N ALA A 155 7.41 2.17 9.79
CA ALA A 155 8.80 2.43 9.41
C ALA A 155 9.20 3.90 9.61
N GLY A 156 8.30 4.83 9.34
CA GLY A 156 8.57 6.27 9.52
C GLY A 156 8.68 6.67 10.99
N GLU A 157 7.88 6.09 11.87
CA GLU A 157 7.98 6.31 13.32
C GLU A 157 9.28 5.70 13.87
N TYR A 158 9.62 4.50 13.41
CA TYR A 158 10.87 3.83 13.75
C TYR A 158 12.10 4.67 13.35
N GLU A 159 12.12 5.22 12.15
CA GLU A 159 13.27 5.99 11.65
C GLU A 159 13.46 7.30 12.43
N LYS A 160 12.36 7.98 12.78
CA LYS A 160 12.39 9.15 13.65
C LYS A 160 12.86 8.81 15.06
N ALA A 161 12.36 7.71 15.64
CA ALA A 161 12.77 7.27 16.97
C ALA A 161 14.25 6.87 17.00
N LYS A 162 14.74 6.25 15.92
CA LYS A 162 16.15 5.91 15.77
C LYS A 162 17.03 7.16 15.66
N GLU A 163 16.63 8.15 14.87
CA GLU A 163 17.36 9.41 14.74
C GLU A 163 17.45 10.17 16.07
N THR A 164 16.37 10.17 16.86
CA THR A 164 16.40 10.81 18.19
C THR A 164 17.28 10.05 19.18
N GLU A 165 17.29 8.71 19.13
CA GLU A 165 18.18 7.85 19.91
C GLU A 165 19.65 8.10 19.56
N ASP A 166 19.99 8.10 18.27
CA ASP A 166 21.35 8.33 17.77
C ASP A 166 21.85 9.71 18.23
N ARG A 167 21.04 10.77 18.06
CA ARG A 167 21.39 12.13 18.51
C ARG A 167 21.54 12.24 20.03
N ALA A 168 20.70 11.54 20.81
CA ALA A 168 20.83 11.53 22.26
C ALA A 168 22.14 10.83 22.69
N THR A 169 22.50 9.74 22.00
CA THR A 169 23.72 8.98 22.24
C THR A 169 24.98 9.78 21.89
N GLU A 170 24.97 10.50 20.77
CA GLU A 170 26.06 11.41 20.39
C GLU A 170 26.25 12.52 21.43
N ASN A 171 25.15 13.16 21.87
CA ASN A 171 25.20 14.21 22.89
C ASN A 171 25.69 13.68 24.25
N ALA A 172 25.25 12.49 24.66
CA ALA A 172 25.71 11.85 25.88
C ALA A 172 27.22 11.56 25.82
N THR A 173 27.69 11.04 24.69
CA THR A 173 29.12 10.73 24.46
C THR A 173 29.96 12.00 24.44
N PHE A 174 29.48 13.06 23.80
CA PHE A 174 30.12 14.38 23.79
C PHE A 174 30.22 14.97 25.20
N ASN A 175 29.12 15.00 25.95
CA ASN A 175 29.08 15.53 27.31
C ASN A 175 29.99 14.73 28.25
N PHE A 176 30.00 13.40 28.12
CA PHE A 176 30.88 12.53 28.89
C PHE A 176 32.36 12.83 28.61
N THR A 177 32.73 12.97 27.33
CA THR A 177 34.11 13.28 26.91
C THR A 177 34.53 14.66 27.42
N LYS A 178 33.65 15.66 27.30
CA LYS A 178 33.89 17.02 27.83
C LYS A 178 34.09 17.02 29.34
N ARG A 179 33.22 16.31 30.08
CA ARG A 179 33.35 16.17 31.54
C ARG A 179 34.67 15.50 31.93
N ARG A 180 35.10 14.48 31.18
CA ARG A 180 36.40 13.81 31.39
C ARG A 180 37.58 14.76 31.14
N GLY A 181 37.50 15.57 30.08
CA GLY A 181 38.50 16.61 29.80
C GLY A 181 38.64 17.61 30.94
N ILE A 182 37.53 18.21 31.37
CA ILE A 182 37.49 19.17 32.48
C ILE A 182 38.01 18.54 33.78
N ALA A 183 37.66 17.29 34.08
CA ALA A 183 38.16 16.60 35.26
C ALA A 183 39.69 16.39 35.23
N SER A 184 40.25 16.16 34.04
CA SER A 184 41.70 16.07 33.85
C SER A 184 42.38 17.43 34.06
N GLU A 185 41.82 18.50 33.50
CA GLU A 185 42.31 19.88 33.69
C GLU A 185 42.28 20.29 35.16
N ILE A 186 41.17 20.02 35.87
CA ILE A 186 41.06 20.29 37.31
C ILE A 186 42.14 19.56 38.11
N LYS A 187 42.45 18.31 37.75
CA LYS A 187 43.50 17.54 38.42
C LYS A 187 44.87 18.20 38.21
N GLN A 188 45.15 18.61 36.98
CA GLN A 188 46.40 19.28 36.61
C GLN A 188 46.57 20.62 37.34
N TYR A 189 45.53 21.47 37.36
CA TYR A 189 45.56 22.73 38.11
C TYR A 189 45.73 22.54 39.63
N LYS A 190 45.19 21.45 40.20
CA LYS A 190 45.42 21.14 41.62
C LYS A 190 46.86 20.73 41.91
N GLU A 191 47.49 19.98 41.01
CA GLU A 191 48.91 19.59 41.11
C GLU A 191 49.80 20.84 41.00
N GLU A 192 49.57 21.69 39.99
CA GLU A 192 50.30 22.96 39.81
C GLU A 192 50.17 23.90 41.01
N LYS A 193 48.95 24.04 41.57
CA LYS A 193 48.73 24.84 42.78
C LYS A 193 49.51 24.27 43.98
N SER A 194 49.47 22.96 44.19
CA SER A 194 50.18 22.33 45.31
C SER A 194 51.70 22.49 45.20
N GLU A 195 52.25 22.54 43.99
CA GLU A 195 53.68 22.82 43.78
C GLU A 195 54.01 24.28 44.06
N ALA A 196 53.17 25.22 43.62
CA ALA A 196 53.35 26.64 43.91
C ALA A 196 53.30 26.94 45.42
N ASP A 197 52.31 26.40 46.13
CA ASP A 197 52.18 26.56 47.58
C ASP A 197 53.42 26.02 48.32
N ARG A 198 54.01 24.89 47.86
CA ARG A 198 55.26 24.33 48.41
C ARG A 198 56.49 25.20 48.17
N PHE A 199 56.53 25.94 47.06
CA PHE A 199 57.61 26.86 46.74
C PHE A 199 57.55 28.14 47.58
N GLU A 200 56.34 28.62 47.94
CA GLU A 200 56.18 29.78 48.81
C GLU A 200 56.48 29.49 50.29
N GLU A 201 56.35 28.23 50.73
CA GLU A 201 56.71 27.80 52.10
C GLU A 201 58.21 27.55 52.32
N MET A 202 59.04 27.58 51.27
CA MET A 202 60.51 27.46 51.34
C MET A 202 61.22 28.82 51.40
#